data_AF-A0A7V6CB93-F1
#
_entry.id   AF-A0A7V6CB93-F1
#
_cell.length_a   1.000
_cell.length_b   1.000
_cell.length_c   1.000
_cell.angle_alpha   90.00
_cell.angle_beta   90.00
_cell.angle_gamma   90.00
#
_symmetry.space_group_name_H-M   'P 1'
#
loop_
_entity.id
_entity.type
_entity.pdbx_description
1 polymer ?
#
loop_
_entity_poly.entity_id
_entity_poly.type
_entity_poly.pdbx_seq_one_letter_code
_entity_poly.pdbx_strand_id
1 'polypeptide(L)'
;MRLTPNLITATLVFSLSACGAGETSDFVDACLASSNMQRPMCECLADKASRELSPTGVELLIAGMQSDDEKAEKLRSQLEMPELMKTGMFMVNAPSECSAQ
;
A
#
# COMPACT_ATOMS: atom_id res chain seq x y z
N MET A 1 -28.16 -52.70 -6.90
CA MET A 1 -28.40 -52.39 -8.34
C MET A 1 -29.11 -51.04 -8.41
N ARG A 2 -28.59 -50.13 -9.24
CA ARG A 2 -29.11 -48.80 -9.64
C ARG A 2 -28.92 -47.67 -8.62
N LEU A 3 -28.53 -46.44 -8.95
CA LEU A 3 -27.80 -45.77 -10.05
C LEU A 3 -27.70 -44.29 -9.56
N THR A 4 -26.54 -43.66 -9.73
CA THR A 4 -26.21 -42.22 -9.57
C THR A 4 -27.04 -41.30 -10.50
N PRO A 5 -26.80 -39.97 -10.71
CA PRO A 5 -26.15 -38.86 -9.94
C PRO A 5 -26.92 -37.49 -10.02
N ASN A 6 -26.33 -36.43 -9.41
CA ASN A 6 -26.45 -34.99 -9.76
C ASN A 6 -27.73 -34.19 -9.43
N LEU A 7 -27.60 -33.25 -8.48
CA LEU A 7 -28.02 -31.85 -8.68
C LEU A 7 -27.29 -30.89 -7.71
N ILE A 8 -26.21 -30.28 -8.20
CA ILE A 8 -25.84 -28.85 -8.08
C ILE A 8 -26.49 -28.07 -6.92
N THR A 9 -25.70 -27.53 -5.96
CA THR A 9 -25.71 -26.08 -5.65
C THR A 9 -24.65 -25.62 -4.63
N ALA A 10 -23.88 -24.61 -5.08
CA ALA A 10 -23.33 -23.49 -4.31
C ALA A 10 -22.21 -23.73 -3.28
N THR A 11 -21.01 -24.04 -3.75
CA THR A 11 -19.78 -23.62 -3.06
C THR A 11 -19.62 -22.10 -3.24
N LEU A 12 -20.02 -21.34 -2.23
CA LEU A 12 -19.73 -19.92 -2.08
C LEU A 12 -18.22 -19.73 -1.87
N VAL A 13 -17.48 -19.52 -2.96
CA VAL A 13 -16.12 -18.97 -2.89
C VAL A 13 -16.26 -17.46 -2.87
N PHE A 14 -16.42 -16.90 -1.66
CA PHE A 14 -16.18 -15.48 -1.40
C PHE A 14 -14.65 -15.27 -1.43
N SER A 15 -14.10 -15.05 -2.62
CA SER A 15 -12.74 -14.50 -2.73
C SER A 15 -12.82 -13.03 -2.34
N LEU A 16 -12.30 -12.71 -1.15
CA LEU A 16 -12.06 -11.37 -0.65
C LEU A 16 -11.19 -10.59 -1.66
N SER A 17 -11.81 -9.78 -2.51
CA SER A 17 -11.12 -8.64 -3.14
C SER A 17 -11.31 -7.42 -2.26
N ALA A 18 -10.60 -7.42 -1.12
CA ALA A 18 -10.37 -6.23 -0.29
C ALA A 18 -8.96 -5.69 -0.57
N CYS A 19 -8.63 -5.44 -1.84
CA CYS A 19 -7.41 -4.73 -2.22
C CYS A 19 -7.69 -3.23 -2.13
N GLY A 20 -7.23 -2.59 -1.05
CA GLY A 20 -7.22 -1.13 -0.94
C GLY A 20 -7.35 -0.60 0.49
N ALA A 21 -7.99 -1.33 1.41
CA ALA A 21 -8.15 -0.86 2.79
C ALA A 21 -6.92 -1.15 3.68
N GLY A 22 -6.18 -2.23 3.42
CA GLY A 22 -5.01 -2.61 4.21
C GLY A 22 -3.80 -1.71 3.98
N GLU A 23 -3.51 -1.39 2.72
CA GLU A 23 -2.32 -0.62 2.31
C GLU A 23 -2.27 0.78 2.94
N THR A 24 -3.42 1.46 3.02
CA THR A 24 -3.53 2.77 3.66
C THR A 24 -3.31 2.70 5.17
N SER A 25 -3.82 1.64 5.85
CA SER A 25 -3.61 1.47 7.29
C SER A 25 -2.14 1.21 7.61
N ASP A 26 -1.50 0.31 6.87
CA ASP A 26 -0.08 -0.03 7.05
C ASP A 26 0.82 1.18 6.82
N PHE A 27 0.47 2.04 5.86
CA PHE A 27 1.16 3.31 5.63
C PHE A 27 1.04 4.25 6.82
N VAL A 28 -0.18 4.47 7.33
CA VAL A 28 -0.40 5.38 8.47
C VAL A 28 0.38 4.90 9.69
N ASP A 29 0.35 3.61 9.98
CA ASP A 29 1.06 3.04 11.12
C ASP A 29 2.57 3.13 10.97
N ALA A 30 3.10 2.86 9.77
CA ALA A 30 4.52 3.03 9.47
C ALA A 30 4.96 4.51 9.59
N CYS A 31 4.17 5.44 9.07
CA CYS A 31 4.43 6.88 9.16
C CYS A 31 4.45 7.38 10.61
N LEU A 32 3.50 6.92 11.43
CA LEU A 32 3.45 7.26 12.85
C LEU A 32 4.61 6.66 13.64
N ALA A 33 5.06 5.45 13.27
CA ALA A 33 6.19 4.80 13.91
C ALA A 33 7.54 5.42 13.52
N SER A 34 7.66 5.91 12.28
CA SER A 34 8.92 6.41 11.72
C SER A 34 9.12 7.92 11.88
N SER A 35 8.12 8.65 12.35
CA SER A 35 8.14 10.12 12.42
C SER A 35 7.49 10.67 13.70
N ASN A 36 7.63 11.97 13.92
CA ASN A 36 6.88 12.68 14.98
C ASN A 36 5.61 13.36 14.42
N MET A 37 5.10 12.92 13.27
CA MET A 37 3.91 13.49 12.66
C MET A 37 2.65 13.08 13.42
N GLN A 38 1.62 13.92 13.35
CA GLN A 38 0.31 13.58 13.89
C GLN A 38 -0.47 12.68 12.92
N ARG A 39 -1.37 11.85 13.45
CA ARG A 39 -2.19 10.92 12.67
C ARG A 39 -2.87 11.57 11.44
N PRO A 40 -3.50 12.75 11.51
CA PRO A 40 -4.11 13.37 10.34
C PRO A 40 -3.12 13.66 9.20
N MET A 41 -1.87 13.97 9.53
CA MET A 41 -0.82 14.19 8.54
C MET A 41 -0.42 12.88 7.85
N CYS A 42 -0.25 11.79 8.63
CA CYS A 42 0.01 10.46 8.08
C CYS A 42 -1.17 9.91 7.25
N GLU A 43 -2.41 10.19 7.64
CA GLU A 43 -3.60 9.84 6.87
C GLU A 43 -3.64 10.58 5.52
N CYS A 44 -3.31 11.88 5.51
CA CYS A 44 -3.15 12.62 4.25
C CYS A 44 -2.07 12.02 3.36
N LEU A 45 -0.91 11.69 3.93
CA LEU A 45 0.19 11.09 3.18
C LEU A 45 -0.22 9.73 2.60
N ALA A 46 -0.88 8.89 3.39
CA ALA A 46 -1.35 7.58 2.94
C ALA A 46 -2.36 7.70 1.79
N ASP A 47 -3.35 8.58 1.96
CA ASP A 47 -4.40 8.85 0.98
C ASP A 47 -3.81 9.42 -0.32
N LYS A 48 -2.85 10.34 -0.23
CA LYS A 48 -2.15 10.89 -1.39
C LYS A 48 -1.26 9.85 -2.08
N ALA A 49 -0.51 9.05 -1.32
CA ALA A 49 0.32 7.97 -1.86
C ALA A 49 -0.54 6.96 -2.63
N SER A 50 -1.70 6.57 -2.09
CA SER A 50 -2.62 5.61 -2.73
C SER A 50 -3.19 6.09 -4.08
N ARG A 51 -3.29 7.41 -4.28
CA ARG A 51 -3.77 8.00 -5.54
C ARG A 51 -2.66 8.25 -6.54
N GLU A 52 -1.49 8.62 -6.05
CA GLU A 52 -0.42 9.13 -6.89
C GLU A 52 0.60 8.05 -7.24
N LEU A 53 0.81 7.05 -6.40
CA LEU A 53 1.81 6.02 -6.62
C LEU A 53 1.16 4.69 -7.01
N SER A 54 1.93 3.84 -7.67
CA SER A 54 1.61 2.43 -7.81
C SER A 54 1.61 1.72 -6.44
N PRO A 55 0.91 0.57 -6.30
CA PRO A 55 0.96 -0.22 -5.06
C PRO A 55 2.38 -0.58 -4.62
N THR A 56 3.25 -0.95 -5.57
CA THR A 56 4.67 -1.21 -5.31
C THR A 56 5.42 0.03 -4.83
N GLY A 57 5.06 1.21 -5.34
CA GLY A 57 5.58 2.49 -4.85
C GLY A 57 5.15 2.77 -3.40
N VAL A 58 3.89 2.51 -3.05
CA VAL A 58 3.39 2.62 -1.66
C VAL A 58 4.11 1.63 -0.75
N GLU A 59 4.22 0.36 -1.15
CA GLU A 59 4.96 -0.65 -0.39
C GLU A 59 6.43 -0.28 -0.19
N LEU A 60 7.06 0.35 -1.19
CA LEU A 60 8.44 0.83 -1.08
C LEU A 60 8.56 1.94 -0.02
N LEU A 61 7.60 2.86 0.04
CA LEU A 61 7.56 3.88 1.08
C LEU A 61 7.37 3.26 2.47
N ILE A 62 6.48 2.28 2.60
CA ILE A 62 6.25 1.56 3.86
C ILE A 62 7.53 0.86 4.32
N ALA A 63 8.18 0.10 3.43
CA ALA A 63 9.44 -0.57 3.73
C ALA A 63 10.53 0.43 4.15
N GLY A 64 10.62 1.58 3.47
CA GLY A 64 11.54 2.67 3.83
C GLY A 64 11.27 3.25 5.22
N MET A 65 10.00 3.50 5.57
CA MET A 65 9.62 3.99 6.91
C MET A 65 9.90 2.96 8.02
N GLN A 66 9.74 1.66 7.70
CA GLN A 66 10.03 0.56 8.62
C GLN A 66 11.52 0.21 8.70
N SER A 67 12.39 0.88 7.92
CA SER A 67 13.82 0.54 7.78
C SER A 67 14.05 -0.92 7.36
N ASP A 68 13.13 -1.48 6.56
CA ASP A 68 13.25 -2.79 5.95
C ASP A 68 14.02 -2.67 4.63
N ASP A 69 15.34 -2.51 4.74
CA ASP A 69 16.23 -2.26 3.60
C ASP A 69 16.24 -3.41 2.58
N GLU A 70 16.10 -4.66 3.04
CA GLU A 70 16.06 -5.83 2.16
C GLU A 70 14.80 -5.81 1.29
N LYS A 71 13.64 -5.57 1.90
CA LYS A 71 12.38 -5.44 1.16
C LYS A 71 12.40 -4.21 0.26
N ALA A 72 12.90 -3.08 0.75
CA ALA A 72 13.00 -1.85 -0.03
C ALA A 72 13.85 -2.06 -1.30
N GLU A 73 15.00 -2.72 -1.20
CA GLU A 73 15.85 -2.98 -2.36
C GLU A 73 15.19 -3.90 -3.38
N LYS A 74 14.50 -4.95 -2.91
CA LYS A 74 13.73 -5.83 -3.77
C LYS A 74 12.60 -5.08 -4.48
N LEU A 75 11.90 -4.17 -3.81
CA LEU A 75 10.84 -3.35 -4.39
C LEU A 75 11.39 -2.34 -5.40
N ARG A 76 12.56 -1.73 -5.13
CA ARG A 76 13.23 -0.83 -6.09
C ARG A 76 13.53 -1.54 -7.41
N SER A 77 13.99 -2.79 -7.37
CA SER A 77 14.26 -3.56 -8.60
C SER A 77 13.01 -3.91 -9.42
N GLN A 78 11.81 -3.77 -8.84
CA GLN A 78 10.52 -4.03 -9.50
C GLN A 78 9.89 -2.76 -10.09
N LEU A 79 10.41 -1.58 -9.73
CA LEU A 79 9.92 -0.32 -10.25
C LEU A 79 10.72 0.12 -11.46
N GLU A 80 10.02 0.57 -12.49
CA GLU A 80 10.63 1.31 -13.59
C GLU A 80 11.22 2.63 -13.07
N MET A 81 12.32 3.09 -13.67
CA MET A 81 13.02 4.32 -13.23
C MET A 81 12.11 5.56 -13.06
N PRO A 82 11.14 5.84 -13.96
CA PRO A 82 10.22 6.97 -13.77
C PRO A 82 9.36 6.84 -12.53
N GLU A 83 8.88 5.64 -12.21
CA GLU A 83 8.05 5.38 -11.03
C GLU A 83 8.88 5.47 -9.75
N LEU A 84 10.09 4.91 -9.77
CA LEU A 84 11.02 5.03 -8.64
C LEU A 84 11.35 6.50 -8.31
N MET A 85 11.60 7.33 -9.34
CA MET A 85 11.80 8.77 -9.16
C MET A 85 10.56 9.44 -8.57
N LYS A 86 9.37 9.08 -9.05
CA LYS A 86 8.10 9.62 -8.55
C LYS A 86 7.88 9.27 -7.08
N THR A 87 8.13 8.01 -6.69
CA THR A 87 8.09 7.56 -5.29
C THR A 87 9.09 8.32 -4.43
N GLY A 88 10.31 8.57 -4.93
CA GLY A 88 11.29 9.39 -4.21
C GLY A 88 10.85 10.85 -4.04
N MET A 89 10.31 11.47 -5.10
CA MET A 89 9.81 12.85 -5.06
C MET A 89 8.58 13.01 -4.16
N PHE A 90 7.77 11.97 -4.04
CA PHE A 90 6.63 11.97 -3.11
C PHE A 90 7.08 12.29 -1.67
N MET A 91 8.15 11.65 -1.18
CA MET A 91 8.67 11.90 0.18
C MET A 91 9.18 13.33 0.39
N VAL A 92 9.55 14.02 -0.69
CA VAL A 92 10.03 15.40 -0.65
C VAL A 92 8.85 16.39 -0.67
N ASN A 93 7.86 16.16 -1.54
CA ASN A 93 6.81 17.15 -1.81
C ASN A 93 5.57 16.94 -0.92
N ALA A 94 5.15 15.69 -0.72
CA ALA A 94 3.88 15.36 -0.09
C ALA A 94 3.73 15.89 1.35
N PRO A 95 4.78 15.90 2.20
CA PRO A 95 4.66 16.48 3.55
C PRO A 95 4.27 17.96 3.53
N SER A 96 4.80 18.75 2.58
CA SER A 96 4.45 20.17 2.47
C SER A 96 2.99 20.37 2.07
N GLU A 97 2.48 19.53 1.19
CA GLU A 97 1.09 19.58 0.71
C GLU A 97 0.11 19.11 1.80
N CYS A 98 0.49 18.13 2.61
CA CYS A 98 -0.30 17.66 3.75
C CYS A 98 -0.22 18.58 4.98
N SER A 99 0.81 19.43 5.08
CA SER A 99 0.97 20.38 6.19
C SER A 99 0.08 21.63 6.08
N ALA A 100 -0.53 21.85 4.91
CA ALA A 100 -1.42 22.98 4.65
C ALA A 100 -2.88 22.74 5.09
N GLN A 101 -3.15 21.64 5.79
CA GLN A 101 -4.49 21.18 6.18
C GLN A 101 -4.81 21.45 7.65
#